data_AF-H9FJP0-F1
#
_entry.id   AF-H9FJP0-F1
#
_cell.length_a   1.000
_cell.length_b   1.000
_cell.length_c   1.000
_cell.angle_alpha   90.00
_cell.angle_beta   90.00
_cell.angle_gamma   90.00
#
_symmetry.space_group_name_H-M   'P 1'
#
loop_
_entity.id
_entity.type
_entity.pdbx_description
1 polymer ?
#
loop_
_entity_poly.entity_id
_entity_poly.type
_entity_poly.pdbx_seq_one_letter_code
_entity_poly.pdbx_strand_id
1 'polypeptide(L)'
;PSIPEEPEQGELERLSIPDFLRPLQDLEVGLAKEAMLECQVTGLPYPTISWFHNGHRIQSSDDRRMTQYRDVHRLVFPAVGPQHAGVYKS
;
A
#
# COMPACT_ATOMS: atom_id res chain seq x y z
N PRO A 1 27.47 15.08 37.90
CA PRO A 1 27.50 15.25 36.42
C PRO A 1 26.14 14.84 35.85
N SER A 2 25.33 15.86 35.58
CA SER A 2 23.99 15.76 35.03
C SER A 2 24.07 15.60 33.52
N ILE A 3 23.45 14.55 33.00
CA ILE A 3 22.75 14.63 31.72
C ILE A 3 21.40 13.98 32.01
N PRO A 4 20.32 14.74 32.22
CA PRO A 4 18.99 14.17 32.12
C PRO A 4 18.83 13.68 30.67
N GLU A 5 18.51 12.41 30.52
CA GLU A 5 18.10 11.81 29.24
C GLU A 5 16.95 12.67 28.71
N GLU A 6 17.26 13.56 27.77
CA GLU A 6 16.25 14.37 27.10
C GLU A 6 15.23 13.39 26.50
N PRO A 7 13.93 13.53 26.78
CA PRO A 7 12.95 12.69 26.12
C PRO A 7 13.17 12.90 24.62
N GLU A 8 13.34 11.83 23.85
CA GLU A 8 13.59 11.90 22.40
C GLU A 8 12.49 12.73 21.72
N GLN A 9 12.69 14.05 21.60
CA GLN A 9 11.74 15.02 21.04
C GLN A 9 11.52 14.83 19.52
N GLY A 10 11.89 13.68 18.95
CA GLY A 10 12.12 13.52 17.51
C GLY A 10 11.06 12.77 16.71
N GLU A 11 10.01 12.20 17.33
CA GLU A 11 9.04 11.38 16.57
C GLU A 11 7.73 12.13 16.23
N LEU A 12 7.36 13.15 17.01
CA LEU A 12 6.13 13.92 16.75
C LEU A 12 6.34 15.10 15.78
N GLU A 13 7.58 15.57 15.59
CA GLU A 13 7.90 16.73 14.73
C GLU A 13 8.18 16.36 13.27
N ARG A 14 8.24 15.08 12.94
CA ARG A 14 8.44 14.59 11.55
C ARG A 14 7.14 14.30 10.83
N LEU A 15 6.07 15.05 11.09
CA LEU A 15 4.85 14.93 10.29
C LEU A 15 5.16 15.27 8.82
N SER A 16 4.79 14.37 7.92
CA SER A 16 4.98 14.58 6.48
C SER A 16 3.69 14.24 5.74
N ILE A 17 3.36 15.09 4.78
CA ILE A 17 2.17 14.90 3.95
C ILE A 17 2.36 13.65 3.08
N PRO A 18 1.30 12.86 2.84
CA PRO A 18 1.40 11.70 1.98
C PRO A 18 1.73 12.06 0.54
N ASP A 19 2.69 11.35 -0.05
CA ASP A 19 3.03 11.49 -1.46
C ASP A 19 3.38 10.13 -2.08
N PHE A 20 2.98 9.93 -3.35
CA PHE A 20 3.28 8.69 -4.07
C PHE A 20 4.71 8.69 -4.57
N LEU A 21 5.62 8.09 -3.80
CA LEU A 21 7.00 7.87 -4.24
C LEU A 21 7.07 6.89 -5.41
N ARG A 22 6.23 5.84 -5.37
CA ARG A 22 6.05 4.91 -6.50
C ARG A 22 4.56 4.66 -6.72
N PRO A 23 3.96 5.19 -7.81
CA PRO A 23 2.58 4.88 -8.16
C PRO A 23 2.44 3.44 -8.66
N LEU A 24 1.21 2.97 -8.77
CA LEU A 24 0.91 1.71 -9.45
C LEU A 24 1.40 1.74 -10.89
N GLN A 25 1.84 0.59 -11.37
CA GLN A 25 2.25 0.35 -12.74
C GLN A 25 1.36 -0.70 -13.37
N ASP A 26 1.22 -0.62 -14.69
CA ASP A 26 0.49 -1.62 -15.47
C ASP A 26 1.16 -3.00 -15.31
N LEU A 27 0.33 -4.03 -15.17
CA LEU A 27 0.78 -5.39 -14.89
C LEU A 27 0.02 -6.37 -15.78
N GLU A 28 0.75 -7.11 -16.62
CA GLU A 28 0.21 -8.24 -17.38
C GLU A 28 0.53 -9.55 -16.66
N VAL A 29 -0.52 -10.33 -16.36
CA VAL A 29 -0.39 -11.62 -15.65
C VAL A 29 -1.19 -12.68 -16.39
N GLY A 30 -0.61 -13.88 -16.53
CA GLY A 30 -1.31 -15.03 -17.09
C GLY A 30 -2.39 -15.56 -16.14
N LEU A 31 -3.45 -16.15 -16.71
CA LEU A 31 -4.53 -16.77 -15.93
C LEU A 31 -3.99 -17.79 -14.92
N ALA A 32 -4.66 -17.87 -13.77
CA ALA A 32 -4.33 -18.72 -12.63
C ALA A 32 -2.93 -18.49 -12.00
N LYS A 33 -2.24 -17.40 -12.36
CA LYS A 33 -0.99 -16.98 -11.69
C LYS A 33 -1.25 -15.94 -10.62
N GLU A 34 -0.27 -15.75 -9.75
CA GLU A 34 -0.29 -14.69 -8.75
C GLU A 34 -0.09 -13.32 -9.43
N ALA A 35 -0.91 -12.34 -9.04
CA ALA A 35 -0.71 -10.94 -9.37
C ALA A 35 -0.45 -10.13 -8.10
N MET A 36 0.56 -9.26 -8.12
CA MET A 36 0.90 -8.37 -7.02
C MET A 36 0.99 -6.92 -7.54
N LEU A 37 0.03 -6.12 -7.13
CA LEU A 37 0.05 -4.67 -7.32
C LEU A 37 0.75 -4.04 -6.11
N GLU A 38 1.74 -3.19 -6.35
CA GLU A 38 2.52 -2.50 -5.32
C GLU A 38 2.59 -1.00 -5.60
N CYS A 39 2.35 -0.19 -4.58
CA CYS A 39 2.67 1.24 -4.58
C CYS A 39 3.43 1.60 -3.31
N GLN A 40 4.17 2.71 -3.37
CA GLN A 40 4.88 3.28 -2.23
C GLN A 40 4.39 4.69 -1.96
N VAL A 41 3.88 4.93 -0.76
CA VAL A 41 3.33 6.20 -0.31
C VAL A 41 4.08 6.64 0.94
N THR A 42 4.86 7.71 0.81
CA THR A 42 5.54 8.32 1.96
C THR A 42 4.52 9.04 2.83
N GLY A 43 4.91 9.41 4.04
CA GLY A 43 4.05 10.12 4.98
C GLY A 43 4.27 9.66 6.42
N LEU A 44 4.10 10.57 7.36
CA LEU A 44 4.22 10.30 8.79
C LEU A 44 3.06 10.98 9.54
N PRO A 45 2.23 10.20 10.27
CA PRO A 45 2.25 8.74 10.36
C PRO A 45 2.03 8.08 9.00
N TYR A 46 2.47 6.82 8.85
CA TYR A 46 2.33 6.10 7.58
C TYR A 46 0.86 6.10 7.12
N PRO A 47 0.57 6.53 5.88
CA PRO A 47 -0.80 6.62 5.41
C PRO A 47 -1.41 5.22 5.32
N THR A 48 -2.74 5.14 5.45
CA THR A 48 -3.50 3.95 5.04
C THR A 48 -4.13 4.24 3.69
N ILE A 49 -4.06 3.29 2.75
CA ILE A 49 -4.63 3.47 1.40
C ILE A 49 -5.87 2.61 1.18
N SER A 50 -6.69 2.98 0.19
CA SER A 50 -7.85 2.19 -0.23
C SER A 50 -7.69 1.78 -1.69
N TRP A 51 -7.81 0.49 -1.94
CA TRP A 51 -7.71 -0.05 -3.29
C TRP A 51 -9.05 0.02 -4.02
N PHE A 52 -9.01 0.28 -5.32
CA PHE A 52 -10.18 0.30 -6.19
C PHE A 52 -9.91 -0.53 -7.45
N HIS A 53 -10.93 -1.25 -7.93
CA HIS A 53 -10.94 -1.97 -9.20
C HIS A 53 -12.14 -1.50 -10.01
N ASN A 54 -11.90 -0.98 -11.22
CA ASN A 54 -12.93 -0.42 -12.10
C ASN A 54 -13.83 0.63 -11.40
N GLY A 55 -13.24 1.42 -10.50
CA GLY A 55 -13.95 2.44 -9.71
C GLY A 55 -14.66 1.94 -8.45
N HIS A 56 -14.67 0.63 -8.20
CA HIS A 56 -15.28 0.05 -7.00
C HIS A 56 -14.22 -0.25 -5.94
N ARG A 57 -14.51 0.12 -4.68
CA ARG A 57 -13.60 -0.11 -3.55
C ARG A 57 -13.45 -1.61 -3.31
N ILE A 58 -12.20 -2.07 -3.24
CA ILE A 58 -11.86 -3.46 -2.96
C ILE A 58 -11.83 -3.65 -1.44
N GLN A 59 -12.50 -4.70 -0.97
CA GLN A 59 -12.39 -5.19 0.40
C GLN A 59 -11.53 -6.43 0.45
N SER A 60 -10.91 -6.74 1.58
CA SER A 60 -10.23 -8.03 1.78
C SER A 60 -11.22 -9.18 1.66
N SER A 61 -10.83 -10.28 1.02
CA SER A 61 -11.64 -11.50 0.85
C SER A 61 -10.71 -12.70 0.63
N ASP A 62 -11.24 -13.92 0.53
CA ASP A 62 -10.41 -15.13 0.40
C ASP A 62 -9.59 -15.17 -0.90
N ASP A 63 -10.03 -14.47 -1.95
CA ASP A 63 -9.37 -14.39 -3.26
C ASP A 63 -8.29 -13.30 -3.36
N ARG A 64 -8.18 -12.41 -2.37
CA ARG A 64 -7.28 -11.25 -2.40
C ARG A 64 -6.92 -10.72 -1.02
N ARG A 65 -5.64 -10.39 -0.84
CA ARG A 65 -5.12 -9.84 0.41
C ARG A 65 -4.48 -8.48 0.19
N MET A 66 -4.68 -7.56 1.13
CA MET A 66 -3.94 -6.32 1.22
C MET A 66 -2.92 -6.41 2.35
N THR A 67 -1.70 -5.95 2.10
CA THR A 67 -0.68 -5.80 3.13
C THR A 67 -0.08 -4.40 3.10
N GLN A 68 0.36 -3.94 4.26
CA GLN A 68 1.08 -2.69 4.41
C GLN A 68 2.31 -2.94 5.29
N TYR A 69 3.46 -2.46 4.83
CA TYR A 69 4.67 -2.38 5.62
C TYR A 69 5.28 -0.99 5.45
N ARG A 70 5.17 -0.17 6.49
CA ARG A 70 5.57 1.26 6.46
C ARG A 70 4.84 1.98 5.31
N ASP A 71 5.61 2.45 4.33
CA ASP A 71 5.21 3.17 3.14
C ASP A 71 4.93 2.26 1.93
N VAL A 72 5.17 0.95 2.04
CA VAL A 72 4.91 -0.01 0.95
C VAL A 72 3.55 -0.67 1.16
N HIS A 73 2.70 -0.59 0.14
CA HIS A 73 1.38 -1.18 0.13
C HIS A 73 1.23 -2.17 -1.02
N ARG A 74 0.60 -3.32 -0.73
CA ARG A 74 0.41 -4.39 -1.72
C ARG A 74 -1.01 -4.89 -1.74
N LEU A 75 -1.51 -5.19 -2.94
CA LEU A 75 -2.71 -5.99 -3.18
C LEU A 75 -2.31 -7.23 -3.96
N VAL A 76 -2.56 -8.41 -3.39
CA VAL A 76 -2.15 -9.69 -3.95
C VAL A 76 -3.36 -10.55 -4.24
N PHE A 77 -3.44 -11.04 -5.48
CA PHE A 77 -4.38 -12.08 -5.92
C PHE A 77 -3.57 -13.37 -6.11
N PRO A 78 -3.77 -14.43 -5.30
CA PRO A 78 -3.00 -15.67 -5.41
C PRO A 78 -3.19 -16.38 -6.75
N ALA A 79 -4.37 -16.26 -7.36
CA ALA A 79 -4.68 -16.81 -8.67
C ALA A 79 -5.66 -15.89 -9.41
N VAL A 80 -5.21 -15.29 -10.52
CA VAL A 80 -6.05 -14.38 -11.29
C VAL A 80 -6.96 -15.11 -12.29
N GLY A 81 -8.27 -14.88 -12.23
CA GLY A 81 -9.22 -15.11 -13.32
C GLY A 81 -9.55 -13.83 -14.13
N PRO A 82 -10.37 -13.96 -15.19
CA PRO A 82 -10.76 -12.84 -16.07
C PRO A 82 -11.44 -11.67 -15.34
N GLN A 83 -12.11 -11.94 -14.22
CA GLN A 83 -12.77 -10.92 -13.40
C GLN A 83 -11.79 -9.94 -12.74
N HIS A 84 -10.51 -10.27 -12.64
CA HIS A 84 -9.48 -9.37 -12.08
C HIS A 84 -8.83 -8.49 -13.16
N ALA A 85 -9.22 -8.61 -14.43
CA ALA A 85 -8.76 -7.66 -15.44
C ALA A 85 -9.43 -6.29 -15.22
N GLY A 86 -8.71 -5.21 -15.47
CA GLY A 86 -9.27 -3.86 -15.42
C GLY A 86 -8.32 -2.82 -14.85
N VAL A 87 -8.89 -1.68 -14.47
CA VAL A 87 -8.14 -0.53 -13.97
C VAL A 87 -8.09 -0.56 -12.46
N TYR A 88 -6.88 -0.53 -11.91
CA TYR A 88 -6.63 -0.49 -10.48
C TYR A 88 -6.16 0.90 -10.02
N LYS A 89 -6.62 1.32 -8.84
CA LYS A 89 -6.17 2.55 -8.17
C LYS A 89 -5.89 2.28 -6.69
N SER A 90 -4.95 3.03 -6.14
CA SER A 90 -4.43 2.97 -4.76
C SER A 90 -4.62 4.31 -4.07
#